data_AF-A0A9P5YHZ3-F1
#
_entry.id   AF-A0A9P5YHZ3-F1
#
_cell.length_a   1.000
_cell.length_b   1.000
_cell.length_c   1.000
_cell.angle_alpha   90.00
_cell.angle_beta   90.00
_cell.angle_gamma   90.00
#
_symmetry.space_group_name_H-M   'P 1'
#
loop_
_entity.id
_entity.type
_entity.pdbx_description
1 polymer ?
#
loop_
_entity_poly.entity_id
_entity_poly.type
_entity_poly.pdbx_seq_one_letter_code
_entity_poly.pdbx_strand_id
1 'polypeptide(L)' 'MSIPPASHNEAMMRSDADAWREVEAKEFAMLKNMGVYVEEMLPEGRKAIGSRWVFEFKLIPGKAPMAKGRLV' A
#
# COMPACT_ATOMS: atom_id res chain seq x y z
N MET A 1 17.10 0.71 12.85
CA MET A 1 15.77 1.19 12.43
C MET A 1 15.52 0.65 11.03
N SER A 2 14.41 -0.05 10.80
CA SER A 2 14.13 -0.60 9.47
C SER A 2 13.70 0.52 8.53
N ILE A 3 14.33 0.60 7.36
CA ILE A 3 13.95 1.52 6.28
C ILE A 3 12.67 0.96 5.63
N PRO A 4 11.59 1.74 5.46
CA PRO A 4 10.39 1.27 4.77
C PRO A 4 10.68 0.97 3.29
N PRO A 5 9.98 0.01 2.67
CA PRO A 5 10.20 -0.30 1.26
C PRO A 5 9.81 0.90 0.37
N ALA A 6 10.54 1.11 -0.73
CA ALA A 6 10.30 2.22 -1.65
C ALA A 6 9.22 1.89 -2.71
N SER A 7 8.84 0.62 -2.84
CA SER A 7 7.85 0.16 -3.83
C SER A 7 7.16 -1.12 -3.39
N HIS A 8 6.02 -1.44 -4.01
CA HIS A 8 5.33 -2.71 -3.79
C HIS A 8 6.23 -3.91 -4.08
N ASN A 9 6.97 -3.87 -5.20
CA ASN A 9 7.89 -4.95 -5.56
C ASN A 9 8.94 -5.19 -4.48
N GLU A 10 9.53 -4.11 -3.95
CA GLU A 10 10.47 -4.23 -2.84
C GLU A 10 9.79 -4.77 -1.58
N ALA A 11 8.60 -4.26 -1.22
CA ALA A 11 7.84 -4.74 -0.07
C ALA A 11 7.56 -6.25 -0.15
N MET A 12 7.20 -6.76 -1.32
CA MET A 12 6.90 -8.18 -1.54
C MET A 12 8.14 -9.09 -1.56
N MET A 13 9.34 -8.54 -1.77
CA MET A 13 10.60 -9.30 -1.75
C MET A 13 11.23 -9.40 -0.36
N ARG A 14 10.74 -8.64 0.63
CA ARG A 14 11.31 -8.60 1.98
C ARG A 14 10.71 -9.69 2.87
N SER A 15 11.43 -9.99 3.95
CA SER A 15 10.97 -10.94 4.97
C SER A 15 9.72 -10.49 5.71
N ASP A 16 9.40 -9.20 5.71
CA ASP A 16 8.22 -8.59 6.32
C ASP A 16 7.08 -8.33 5.32
N ALA A 17 7.11 -8.97 4.14
CA ALA A 17 6.14 -8.79 3.06
C ALA A 17 4.67 -8.93 3.53
N ASP A 18 4.37 -9.86 4.42
CA ASP A 18 3.00 -10.08 4.90
C ASP A 18 2.45 -8.89 5.68
N ALA A 19 3.29 -8.19 6.46
CA ALA A 19 2.88 -6.97 7.15
C ALA A 19 2.54 -5.85 6.17
N TRP A 20 3.29 -5.74 5.06
CA TRP A 20 3.01 -4.77 4.00
C TRP A 20 1.75 -5.14 3.20
N ARG A 21 1.52 -6.42 2.92
CA ARG A 21 0.28 -6.89 2.29
C ARG A 21 -0.95 -6.56 3.13
N GLU A 22 -0.88 -6.75 4.45
CA GLU A 22 -1.98 -6.38 5.34
C GLU A 22 -2.27 -4.88 5.29
N VAL A 23 -1.22 -4.06 5.22
CA VAL A 23 -1.35 -2.61 5.09
C VAL A 23 -2.01 -2.23 3.77
N GLU A 24 -1.59 -2.82 2.65
CA GLU A 24 -2.20 -2.59 1.34
C GLU A 24 -3.67 -3.02 1.31
N ALA A 25 -3.97 -4.21 1.86
CA ALA A 25 -5.33 -4.73 1.93
C ALA A 25 -6.25 -3.83 2.77
N LYS A 26 -5.76 -3.32 3.91
CA LYS A 26 -6.51 -2.37 4.76
C LYS A 26 -6.82 -1.07 4.03
N GLU A 27 -5.85 -0.55 3.27
CA GLU A 27 -6.04 0.68 2.50
C GLU A 27 -7.05 0.46 1.36
N PHE A 28 -6.92 -0.62 0.58
CA PHE A 28 -7.91 -0.95 -0.45
C PHE A 28 -9.31 -1.13 0.12
N ALA A 29 -9.45 -1.84 1.25
CA ALA A 29 -10.73 -2.01 1.92
C ALA A 29 -11.33 -0.67 2.35
N MET A 30 -10.51 0.25 2.87
CA MET A 30 -10.94 1.61 3.22
C MET A 30 -11.41 2.38 1.99
N LEU A 31 -10.65 2.38 0.90
CA LEU A 31 -11.01 3.08 -0.35
C LEU A 31 -12.30 2.53 -0.96
N LYS A 32 -12.48 1.20 -0.97
CA LYS A 32 -13.71 0.53 -1.40
C LYS A 32 -14.89 0.91 -0.51
N ASN A 33 -14.71 0.90 0.81
CA ASN A 33 -15.77 1.26 1.77
C ASN A 33 -16.21 2.73 1.61
N MET A 34 -15.26 3.63 1.38
CA MET A 34 -15.55 5.04 1.10
C MET A 34 -16.19 5.27 -0.27
N GLY A 35 -16.23 4.27 -1.15
CA GLY A 35 -16.77 4.39 -2.51
C GLY A 35 -15.94 5.28 -3.43
N VAL A 36 -14.67 5.54 -3.09
CA VAL A 36 -13.78 6.44 -3.85
C VAL A 36 -12.86 5.68 -4.82
N TYR A 37 -12.86 4.35 -4.77
CA TYR A 37 -12.07 3.50 -5.64
C TYR A 37 -12.93 2.38 -6.21
N VAL A 38 -12.89 2.22 -7.53
CA VAL A 38 -13.59 1.19 -8.27
C VAL A 38 -12.58 0.48 -9.17
N GLU A 39 -12.59 -0.85 -9.12
CA GLU A 39 -11.84 -1.67 -10.05
C GLU A 39 -12.64 -1.75 -11.35
N GLU A 40 -12.09 -1.21 -12.43
CA GLU A 40 -12.70 -1.17 -13.75
C GLU A 40 -11.76 -1.79 -14.79
N MET A 41 -12.34 -2.35 -15.85
CA MET A 41 -11.55 -2.90 -16.94
C MET A 41 -10.91 -1.76 -17.75
N LEU A 42 -9.64 -1.91 -18.10
CA LEU A 42 -8.96 -0.93 -18.92
C LEU A 42 -9.65 -0.86 -20.31
N PRO A 43 -10.05 0.34 -20.78
CA PRO A 43 -10.65 0.47 -22.10
C PRO A 43 -9.71 0.02 -23.21
N GLU A 44 -10.28 -0.53 -24.28
CA GLU A 44 -9.51 -1.03 -25.41
C GLU A 44 -8.62 0.07 -26.03
N GLY A 45 -7.38 -0.28 -26.36
CA GLY A 45 -6.41 0.65 -26.94
C GLY A 45 -5.86 1.71 -25.98
N ARG A 46 -6.23 1.70 -24.69
CA ARG A 46 -5.69 2.61 -23.67
C ARG A 46 -4.59 1.93 -22.85
N LYS A 47 -3.69 2.75 -22.29
CA LYS A 47 -2.71 2.33 -21.28
C LYS A 47 -3.19 2.78 -19.92
N ALA A 48 -3.06 1.92 -18.92
CA ALA A 48 -3.33 2.29 -17.54
C ALA A 48 -2.35 3.37 -17.09
N ILE A 49 -2.85 4.37 -16.36
CA ILE A 49 -1.99 5.23 -15.55
C ILE A 49 -1.60 4.39 -14.34
N GLY A 50 -0.31 4.07 -14.21
CA GLY A 50 0.16 3.26 -13.09
C GLY A 50 -0.07 3.98 -11.76
N SER A 51 -0.44 3.23 -10.73
CA SER A 51 -0.44 3.69 -9.34
C SER A 51 0.86 3.28 -8.66
N ARG A 52 1.21 3.99 -7.59
CA ARG A 52 2.37 3.64 -6.76
C ARG A 52 1.98 3.49 -5.30
N TRP A 53 2.73 2.65 -4.61
CA TRP A 53 2.65 2.52 -3.15
C TRP A 53 3.73 3.37 -2.48
N VAL A 54 3.32 4.10 -1.45
CA VAL A 54 4.23 4.81 -0.55
C VAL A 54 4.10 4.21 0.83
N PHE A 55 5.21 3.68 1.36
CA PHE A 55 5.26 3.02 2.67
C PHE A 55 6.00 3.87 3.69
N GLU A 56 5.56 3.79 4.94
CA GLU A 56 6.14 4.52 6.05
C GLU A 56 5.91 3.79 7.38
N PHE A 57 6.77 4.04 8.36
CA PHE A 57 6.54 3.62 9.74
C PHE A 57 5.95 4.78 10.55
N LYS A 58 4.76 4.56 11.12
CA LYS A 58 4.18 5.47 12.09
C LYS A 58 4.78 5.20 13.46
N LEU A 59 5.52 6.18 13.98
CA LEU A 59 6.08 6.14 15.33
C LEU A 59 5.07 6.75 16.31
N ILE A 60 4.65 5.97 17.31
CA ILE A 60 3.72 6.43 18.36
C ILE A 60 4.46 6.26 19.70
N PRO A 61 4.59 7.32 20.52
CA PRO A 61 5.23 7.22 21.82
C PRO A 61 4.62 6.10 22.68
N GLY A 62 5.46 5.24 23.25
CA GLY A 62 5.03 4.11 24.08
C GLY A 62 4.43 2.92 23.32
N LYS A 63 4.47 2.91 21.98
CA LYS A 63 4.05 1.76 21.15
C LYS A 63 5.15 1.35 20.18
N ALA A 64 5.08 0.10 19.74
CA ALA A 64 5.94 -0.37 18.66
C ALA A 64 5.65 0.39 17.35
N PRO A 65 6.66 0.60 16.47
CA PRO A 65 6.46 1.19 15.15
C PRO A 65 5.39 0.42 14.37
N MET A 66 4.46 1.16 13.76
CA MET A 66 3.36 0.57 13.00
C MET A 66 3.56 0.82 11.50
N ALA A 67 3.48 -0.23 10.69
CA ALA A 67 3.54 -0.11 9.24
C ALA A 67 2.32 0.65 8.70
N LYS A 68 2.55 1.51 7.71
CA LYS A 68 1.54 2.30 7.01
C LYS A 68 1.87 2.36 5.53
N GLY A 69 0.84 2.39 4.69
CA GLY A 69 0.96 2.42 3.25
C GLY A 69 -0.18 3.23 2.67
N ARG A 70 0.09 3.94 1.57
CA ARG A 70 -0.90 4.71 0.81
C ARG A 70 -0.75 4.40 -0.68
N LEU A 71 -1.87 4.22 -1.34
CA LEU A 71 -1.94 4.17 -2.80
C LEU A 71 -2.01 5.60 -3.33
N VAL A 72 -1.13 5.93 -4.28
CA VAL A 72 -1.00 7.26 -4.91
C VAL A 72 -1.06 7.15 -6.41
#